data_AF-A0A9E2HZ94-F1
#
_entry.id   AF-A0A9E2HZ94-F1
#
_cell.length_a   1.000
_cell.length_b   1.000
_cell.length_c   1.000
_cell.angle_alpha   90.00
_cell.angle_beta   90.00
_cell.angle_gamma   90.00
#
_symmetry.space_group_name_H-M   'P 1'
#
loop_
_entity.id
_entity.type
_entity.pdbx_description
1 polymer ?
#
loop_
_entity_poly.entity_id
_entity_poly.type
_entity_poly.pdbx_seq_one_letter_code
_entity_poly.pdbx_strand_id
1 'polypeptide(L)'
;NVRKNEPYEGGVRLTEKDAYDAFNVKFFLVGLVFLVFDVEVLFMFPWALNLRGLGVFGLMEMFVFMGLLIGGLVYVYRSGVLRWM
;
A
#
# COMPACT_ATOMS: atom_id res chain seq x y z
N ASN A 1 -13.55 41.91 -0.35
CA ASN A 1 -14.46 40.74 -0.39
C ASN A 1 -14.00 39.71 0.62
N VAL A 2 -14.72 39.62 1.74
CA VAL A 2 -14.34 38.83 2.92
C VAL A 2 -14.40 37.31 2.67
N ARG A 3 -15.18 36.85 1.68
CA ARG A 3 -15.48 35.43 1.45
C ARG A 3 -14.58 34.72 0.42
N LYS A 4 -13.48 35.35 -0.04
CA LYS A 4 -12.64 34.80 -1.12
C LYS A 4 -11.73 33.64 -0.63
N ASN A 5 -11.47 33.56 0.67
CA ASN A 5 -10.56 32.58 1.27
C ASN A 5 -11.31 31.52 2.10
N GLU A 6 -12.65 31.46 1.99
CA GLU A 6 -13.47 30.45 2.67
C GLU A 6 -13.61 29.22 1.76
N PRO A 7 -13.46 27.99 2.28
CA PRO A 7 -13.78 26.76 1.54
C PRO A 7 -15.22 26.77 1.01
N TYR A 8 -15.44 26.18 -0.17
CA TYR A 8 -16.75 26.14 -0.81
C TYR A 8 -17.60 24.97 -0.27
N GLU A 9 -18.68 25.27 0.46
CA GLU A 9 -19.47 24.26 1.18
C GLU A 9 -20.99 24.39 1.00
N GLY A 10 -21.45 24.52 -0.25
CA GLY A 10 -22.85 24.24 -0.62
C GLY A 10 -23.93 25.02 0.15
N GLY A 11 -23.59 26.11 0.85
CA GLY A 11 -24.53 26.99 1.56
C GLY A 11 -24.63 26.83 3.08
N VAL A 12 -23.92 25.88 3.71
CA VAL A 12 -23.96 25.67 5.17
C VAL A 12 -22.64 26.14 5.80
N ARG A 13 -22.70 26.90 6.90
CA ARG A 13 -21.50 27.34 7.63
C ARG A 13 -20.84 26.16 8.34
N LEU A 14 -19.51 26.14 8.36
CA LEU A 14 -18.68 25.26 9.20
C LEU A 14 -19.13 25.35 10.66
N THR A 15 -19.93 24.40 11.12
CA THR A 15 -19.75 23.86 12.47
C THR A 15 -18.44 23.09 12.39
N GLU A 16 -17.46 23.39 13.24
CA GLU A 16 -16.17 22.70 13.26
C GLU A 16 -16.38 21.18 13.21
N LYS A 17 -16.30 20.60 12.01
CA LYS A 17 -16.15 19.17 11.84
C LYS A 17 -14.72 18.91 12.27
N ASP A 18 -14.56 18.31 13.44
CA ASP A 18 -13.28 17.84 13.93
C ASP A 18 -12.52 17.20 12.77
N ALA A 19 -11.38 17.79 12.39
CA ALA A 19 -10.51 17.27 11.34
C ALA A 19 -9.87 15.91 11.71
N TYR A 20 -10.30 15.34 12.83
CA TYR A 20 -9.90 14.08 13.44
C TYR A 20 -10.95 12.99 13.22
N ASP A 21 -11.74 13.07 12.16
CA ASP A 21 -12.62 11.97 11.78
C ASP A 21 -11.79 10.69 11.62
N ALA A 22 -12.28 9.59 12.20
CA ALA A 22 -11.51 8.36 12.36
C ALA A 22 -11.13 7.81 10.98
N PHE A 23 -9.89 8.07 10.56
CA PHE A 23 -9.39 7.66 9.27
C PHE A 23 -9.50 6.14 9.15
N ASN A 24 -10.13 5.66 8.08
CA ASN A 24 -10.41 4.24 7.91
C ASN A 24 -9.08 3.46 7.88
N VAL A 25 -8.86 2.56 8.86
CA VAL A 25 -7.62 1.77 9.03
C VAL A 25 -7.25 1.00 7.75
N LYS A 26 -8.23 0.74 6.88
CA LYS A 26 -8.06 0.16 5.55
C LYS A 26 -7.01 0.88 4.70
N PHE A 27 -6.96 2.21 4.72
CA PHE A 27 -5.99 2.97 3.93
C PHE A 27 -4.55 2.77 4.42
N PHE A 28 -4.37 2.68 5.74
CA PHE A 28 -3.07 2.39 6.33
C PHE A 28 -2.58 0.99 5.95
N LEU A 29 -3.45 -0.01 5.99
CA LEU A 29 -3.12 -1.39 5.61
C LEU A 29 -2.69 -1.48 4.15
N VAL A 30 -3.37 -0.79 3.24
CA VAL A 30 -2.97 -0.73 1.82
C VAL A 30 -1.59 -0.09 1.67
N GLY A 31 -1.32 1.01 2.37
CA GLY A 31 -0.01 1.66 2.35
C GLY A 31 1.11 0.77 2.91
N LEU A 32 0.84 0.04 3.99
CA LEU A 32 1.80 -0.88 4.60
C LEU A 32 2.12 -2.07 3.67
N VAL A 33 1.12 -2.63 3.00
CA VAL A 33 1.33 -3.69 2.00
C VAL A 33 2.13 -3.17 0.81
N PHE A 34 1.83 -1.96 0.33
CA PHE A 34 2.60 -1.33 -0.75
C PHE A 34 4.06 -1.11 -0.36
N LEU A 35 4.32 -0.66 0.87
CA LEU A 35 5.67 -0.47 1.40
C LEU A 35 6.45 -1.80 1.45
N VAL A 36 5.84 -2.87 1.96
CA VAL A 36 6.48 -4.19 2.00
C VAL A 36 6.77 -4.70 0.58
N PHE A 37 5.81 -4.56 -0.33
CA PHE A 37 5.98 -4.92 -1.74
C PHE A 37 7.14 -4.15 -2.40
N ASP A 38 7.23 -2.85 -2.16
CA ASP A 38 8.29 -1.99 -2.74
C ASP A 38 9.68 -2.40 -2.23
N VAL A 39 9.79 -2.72 -0.94
CA VAL A 39 11.02 -3.26 -0.33
C VAL A 39 11.39 -4.61 -0.93
N GLU A 40 10.44 -5.51 -1.19
CA GLU A 40 10.71 -6.79 -1.85
C GLU A 40 11.25 -6.61 -3.27
N VAL A 41 10.71 -5.67 -4.05
CA VAL A 41 11.22 -5.35 -5.40
C VAL A 41 12.66 -4.81 -5.31
N LEU A 42 12.97 -4.04 -4.28
CA LEU A 42 14.32 -3.57 -4.00
C LEU A 42 15.30 -4.73 -3.78
N PHE A 43 14.88 -5.81 -3.15
CA PHE A 43 15.67 -7.04 -3.01
C PHE A 43 15.81 -7.83 -4.31
N MET A 44 14.85 -7.73 -5.23
CA MET A 44 14.94 -8.37 -6.55
C MET A 44 15.99 -7.72 -7.45
N PHE A 45 16.30 -6.43 -7.26
CA PHE A 45 17.32 -5.71 -8.05
C PHE A 45 18.71 -6.37 -8.03
N PRO A 46 19.37 -6.57 -6.86
CA PRO A 46 20.70 -7.18 -6.81
C PRO A 46 20.69 -8.63 -7.31
N TRP A 47 19.60 -9.36 -7.11
CA TRP A 47 19.41 -10.69 -7.67
C TRP A 47 19.37 -10.66 -9.20
N ALA A 48 18.57 -9.76 -9.79
CA ALA A 48 18.43 -9.59 -11.23
C ALA A 48 19.77 -9.20 -11.89
N LEU A 49 20.58 -8.40 -11.21
CA LEU A 49 21.92 -8.03 -11.69
C LEU A 49 22.92 -9.18 -11.62
N ASN A 50 22.80 -10.08 -10.64
CA ASN A 50 23.74 -11.19 -10.42
C ASN A 50 23.24 -12.54 -10.97
N LEU A 51 22.20 -12.56 -11.80
CA LEU A 51 21.61 -13.76 -12.42
C LEU A 51 22.63 -14.77 -12.96
N ARG A 52 23.74 -14.30 -13.52
CA ARG A 52 24.80 -15.16 -14.09
C ARG A 52 25.61 -15.94 -13.05
N GLY A 53 25.71 -15.46 -11.81
CA GLY A 53 26.51 -16.06 -10.75
C GLY A 53 25.75 -17.01 -9.83
N LEU A 54 24.44 -16.77 -9.62
CA LEU A 54 23.62 -17.54 -8.67
C LEU A 54 23.01 -18.83 -9.25
N GLY A 55 22.95 -18.98 -10.57
CA GLY A 55 22.46 -20.21 -11.22
C GLY A 55 21.09 -20.67 -10.70
N VAL A 56 20.94 -21.99 -10.44
CA VAL A 56 19.68 -22.61 -9.99
C VAL A 56 19.30 -22.18 -8.56
N PHE A 57 20.27 -21.80 -7.73
CA PHE A 57 20.02 -21.32 -6.37
C PHE A 57 19.27 -19.99 -6.40
N GLY A 58 19.71 -19.05 -7.26
CA GLY A 58 18.99 -17.79 -7.48
C GLY A 58 17.58 -18.01 -8.00
N LEU A 59 17.36 -19.01 -8.87
CA LEU A 59 16.02 -19.32 -9.37
C LEU A 59 15.06 -19.72 -8.23
N MET A 60 15.52 -20.57 -7.31
CA MET A 60 14.74 -20.99 -6.14
C MET A 60 14.44 -19.80 -5.20
N GLU A 61 15.42 -18.92 -4.98
CA GLU A 61 15.21 -17.70 -4.18
C GLU A 61 14.09 -16.83 -4.77
N MET A 62 14.07 -16.62 -6.10
CA MET A 62 13.00 -15.84 -6.73
C MET A 62 11.62 -16.50 -6.57
N PHE A 63 11.53 -17.83 -6.65
CA PHE A 63 10.27 -18.53 -6.40
C PHE A 63 9.77 -18.36 -4.95
N VAL A 64 10.66 -18.38 -3.97
CA VAL A 64 10.30 -18.14 -2.57
C VAL A 64 9.82 -16.70 -2.36
N PHE A 65 10.54 -15.71 -2.91
CA PHE A 65 10.13 -14.31 -2.85
C PHE A 65 8.75 -14.08 -3.49
N MET A 66 8.53 -14.63 -4.68
CA MET A 66 7.26 -14.49 -5.38
C MET A 66 6.12 -15.19 -4.62
N GLY A 67 6.41 -16.33 -3.96
CA GLY A 67 5.46 -17.05 -3.11
C GLY A 67 5.06 -16.26 -1.85
N LEU A 68 6.00 -15.57 -1.20
CA LEU A 68 5.73 -14.68 -0.06
C LEU A 68 4.79 -13.54 -0.44
N LEU A 69 5.06 -12.91 -1.59
CA LEU A 69 4.31 -11.78 -2.12
C LEU A 69 2.86 -12.18 -2.45
N ILE A 70 2.67 -13.32 -3.13
CA ILE A 70 1.35 -13.89 -3.41
C ILE A 70 0.65 -14.29 -2.10
N GLY A 71 1.37 -14.89 -1.15
CA GLY A 71 0.84 -15.26 0.16
C GLY A 71 0.31 -14.05 0.93
N GLY A 72 1.08 -12.95 0.97
CA GLY A 72 0.67 -11.68 1.56
C GLY A 72 -0.55 -11.07 0.86
N LEU A 73 -0.57 -11.08 -0.47
CA LEU A 73 -1.70 -10.60 -1.25
C LEU A 73 -2.99 -11.40 -0.98
N VAL A 74 -2.89 -12.73 -0.95
CA VAL A 74 -4.03 -13.62 -0.66
C VAL A 74 -4.55 -13.40 0.76
N TYR A 75 -3.66 -13.19 1.74
CA TYR A 75 -4.05 -12.90 3.12
C TYR A 75 -4.85 -11.59 3.24
N VAL A 76 -4.36 -10.52 2.59
CA VAL A 76 -5.03 -9.21 2.57
C VAL A 76 -6.35 -9.27 1.81
N TYR A 77 -6.38 -9.99 0.69
CA TYR A 77 -7.59 -10.22 -0.11
C TYR A 77 -8.66 -10.95 0.72
N ARG A 78 -8.28 -11.99 1.47
CA ARG A 78 -9.21 -12.69 2.38
C ARG A 78 -9.66 -11.84 3.56
N SER A 79 -8.83 -10.93 4.04
CA SER A 79 -9.18 -10.04 5.16
C SER A 79 -10.25 -9.01 4.79
N GLY A 80 -10.69 -8.92 3.53
CA GLY A 80 -11.81 -8.06 3.14
C GLY A 80 -11.51 -6.57 3.25
N VAL A 81 -10.23 -6.19 3.38
CA VAL A 81 -9.75 -4.79 3.49
C VAL A 81 -10.10 -4.00 2.23
N LEU A 82 -10.19 -4.67 1.08
CA LEU A 82 -10.61 -4.10 -0.21
C LEU A 82 -12.12 -3.92 -0.36
N ARG A 83 -12.96 -4.38 0.59
CA ARG A 83 -14.40 -4.19 0.50
C ARG A 83 -14.74 -2.78 0.97
N TRP A 84 -14.78 -1.88 -0.01
CA TRP A 84 -15.39 -0.56 0.10
C TRP A 84 -16.90 -0.75 0.22
N MET A 85 -17.40 -0.54 1.44
CA MET A 85 -18.78 -0.13 1.71
C MET A 85 -18.71 1.32 2.15
#